data_AF-A0A377YX10-F1
#
_entry.id   AF-A0A377YX10-F1
#
_cell.length_a   1.000
_cell.length_b   1.000
_cell.length_c   1.000
_cell.angle_alpha   90.00
_cell.angle_beta   90.00
_cell.angle_gamma   90.00
#
_symmetry.space_group_name_H-M   'P 1'
#
loop_
_entity.id
_entity.type
_entity.pdbx_description
1 polymer ?
#
loop_
_entity_poly.entity_id
_entity_poly.type
_entity_poly.pdbx_seq_one_letter_code
_entity_poly.pdbx_strand_id
1 'polypeptide(L)'
;MPRRRVIGQRKILPDPKFGSELLAKFVNILMVDGKKSTAETIVYSALETLAQRSGKSELEAFEVALENVRRLSKLSPPRRWFYLSGSS
;
A
#
# COMPACT_ATOMS: atom_id res chain seq x y z
N MET A 1 15.42 6.96 19.96
CA MET A 1 14.05 6.80 20.47
C MET A 1 13.58 8.13 21.04
N PRO A 2 12.74 8.91 20.34
CA PRO A 2 12.40 10.26 20.78
C PRO A 2 11.13 10.26 21.63
N ARG A 3 11.24 10.79 22.85
CA ARG A 3 10.14 10.85 23.82
C ARG A 3 9.19 12.04 23.58
N ARG A 4 9.58 13.07 22.81
CA ARG A 4 8.76 14.29 22.59
C ARG A 4 9.18 15.11 21.36
N ARG A 5 9.39 14.49 20.20
CA ARG A 5 9.67 15.22 18.94
C ARG A 5 8.81 14.66 17.81
N VAL A 6 8.06 15.53 17.14
CA VAL A 6 7.40 15.18 15.88
C VAL A 6 8.50 14.97 14.85
N ILE A 7 8.75 13.72 14.49
CA ILE A 7 9.75 13.36 13.48
C ILE A 7 9.16 13.72 12.11
N GLY A 8 9.86 14.56 11.34
CA GLY A 8 9.51 14.84 9.96
C GLY A 8 9.62 13.57 9.11
N GLN A 9 8.67 13.37 8.19
CA GLN A 9 8.73 12.23 7.29
C GLN A 9 9.97 12.30 6.40
N ARG A 10 10.66 11.16 6.23
CA ARG A 10 11.81 11.06 5.35
C ARG A 10 11.33 11.22 3.90
N LYS A 11 11.94 12.13 3.15
CA LYS A 11 11.71 12.28 1.72
C LYS A 11 12.31 11.07 1.00
N ILE A 12 11.57 10.53 0.04
CA ILE A 12 11.93 9.32 -0.70
C ILE A 12 12.18 9.74 -2.14
N LEU A 13 13.17 9.14 -2.78
CA LEU A 13 13.42 9.37 -4.21
C LEU A 13 12.28 8.72 -5.03
N PRO A 14 11.80 9.38 -6.09
CA PRO A 14 10.79 8.79 -6.97
C PRO A 14 11.34 7.57 -7.71
N ASP A 15 10.44 6.69 -8.14
CA ASP A 15 10.79 5.45 -8.86
C ASP A 15 11.51 5.76 -10.19
N PRO A 16 12.59 5.04 -10.55
CA PRO A 16 13.38 5.33 -11.75
C PRO A 16 12.64 5.07 -13.07
N LYS A 17 11.61 4.21 -13.07
CA LYS A 17 10.89 3.82 -14.30
C LYS A 17 9.64 4.68 -14.52
N PHE A 18 8.89 4.94 -13.45
CA PHE A 18 7.61 5.66 -13.54
C PHE A 18 7.61 7.05 -12.92
N GLY A 19 8.67 7.45 -12.20
CA GLY A 19 8.74 8.75 -11.53
C GLY A 19 7.74 8.92 -10.38
N SER A 20 7.03 7.87 -9.97
CA SER A 20 5.99 7.94 -8.93
C SER A 20 6.58 7.72 -7.54
N GLU A 21 6.29 8.64 -6.61
CA GLU A 21 6.64 8.46 -5.19
C GLU A 21 5.83 7.35 -4.51
N LEU A 22 4.61 7.08 -4.98
CA LEU A 22 3.75 6.03 -4.41
C LEU A 22 4.32 4.64 -4.70
N LEU A 23 4.79 4.43 -5.92
CA LEU A 23 5.40 3.18 -6.34
C LEU A 23 6.74 2.97 -5.60
N ALA A 24 7.55 4.03 -5.46
CA ALA A 24 8.78 3.98 -4.67
C ALA A 24 8.52 3.63 -3.19
N LYS A 25 7.47 4.18 -2.57
CA LYS A 25 7.03 3.80 -1.23
C LYS A 25 6.63 2.32 -1.16
N PHE A 26 5.91 1.84 -2.16
CA PHE A 26 5.45 0.45 -2.22
C PHE A 26 6.63 -0.54 -2.33
N VAL A 27 7.60 -0.27 -3.20
CA VAL A 27 8.83 -1.07 -3.33
C VAL A 27 9.59 -1.13 -2.00
N ASN A 28 9.73 0.01 -1.30
CA ASN A 28 10.40 0.06 0.00
C ASN A 28 9.68 -0.75 1.09
N ILE A 29 8.35 -0.87 1.04
CA ILE A 29 7.56 -1.69 1.96
C ILE A 29 7.69 -3.19 1.63
N LEU A 30 7.70 -3.54 0.34
CA LEU A 30 7.87 -4.91 -0.12
C LEU A 30 9.28 -5.46 0.07
N MET A 31 10.27 -4.57 0.09
CA MET A 31 11.68 -4.95 0.20
C MET A 31 11.98 -5.62 1.55
N VAL A 32 12.47 -6.87 1.48
CA VAL A 32 12.98 -7.64 2.62
C VAL A 32 14.51 -7.67 2.57
N ASP A 33 15.16 -7.62 3.73
CA ASP A 33 16.64 -7.61 3.89
C ASP A 33 17.39 -6.48 3.14
N GLY A 34 16.70 -5.40 2.74
CA GLY A 34 17.31 -4.31 1.97
C GLY A 34 17.62 -4.67 0.50
N LYS A 35 17.08 -5.78 -0.01
CA LYS A 35 17.29 -6.23 -1.40
C LYS A 35 16.37 -5.47 -2.37
N LYS A 36 16.81 -4.26 -2.76
CA LYS A 36 16.02 -3.35 -3.63
C LYS A 36 15.81 -3.91 -5.03
N SER A 37 16.86 -4.48 -5.63
CA SER A 37 16.78 -5.03 -7.00
C SER A 37 15.76 -6.15 -7.12
N THR A 38 15.70 -7.10 -6.18
CA THR A 38 14.70 -8.18 -6.21
C THR A 38 13.28 -7.66 -5.99
N ALA A 39 13.11 -6.66 -5.13
CA ALA A 39 11.80 -6.05 -4.89
C ALA A 39 11.29 -5.34 -6.15
N GLU A 40 12.16 -4.60 -6.84
CA GLU A 40 11.84 -3.93 -8.11
C GLU A 40 11.42 -4.94 -9.19
N THR A 41 12.15 -6.05 -9.35
CA THR A 41 11.79 -7.11 -10.31
C THR A 41 10.41 -7.70 -10.05
N ILE A 42 10.10 -8.01 -8.78
CA ILE A 42 8.80 -8.58 -8.40
C ILE A 42 7.68 -7.58 -8.69
N VAL A 43 7.85 -6.31 -8.32
CA VAL A 43 6.83 -5.27 -8.51
C VAL A 43 6.56 -5.04 -10.00
N TYR A 44 7.59 -4.90 -10.83
CA TYR A 44 7.41 -4.69 -12.26
C TYR A 44 6.79 -5.91 -12.95
N SER A 45 7.17 -7.13 -12.56
CA SER A 45 6.53 -8.36 -13.06
C SER A 45 5.06 -8.46 -12.67
N ALA A 46 4.71 -8.04 -11.45
CA ALA A 46 3.32 -8.01 -11.00
C ALA A 46 2.50 -6.95 -11.77
N LEU A 47 3.07 -5.78 -12.02
CA LEU A 47 2.42 -4.70 -12.79
C LEU A 47 2.17 -5.13 -14.25
N GLU A 48 3.14 -5.78 -14.89
CA GLU A 48 2.97 -6.34 -16.24
C GLU A 48 1.82 -7.35 -16.29
N THR A 49 1.79 -8.29 -15.34
CA THR A 49 0.72 -9.29 -15.24
C THR A 49 -0.65 -8.63 -15.02
N LEU A 50 -0.68 -7.54 -14.24
CA LEU A 50 -1.90 -6.80 -13.93
C LEU A 50 -2.39 -5.97 -15.13
N ALA A 51 -1.48 -5.37 -15.89
CA ALA A 51 -1.79 -4.69 -17.15
C ALA A 51 -2.34 -5.66 -18.20
N GLN A 52 -1.75 -6.86 -18.33
CA GLN A 52 -2.26 -7.90 -19.23
C GLN A 52 -3.71 -8.30 -18.89
N ARG A 53 -4.05 -8.42 -17.60
CA ARG A 53 -5.40 -8.80 -17.17
C ARG A 53 -6.42 -7.66 -17.27
N SER A 54 -5.98 -6.43 -17.02
CA SER A 54 -6.86 -5.27 -16.89
C SER A 54 -7.04 -4.53 -18.21
N GLY A 55 -6.13 -4.71 -19.18
CA GLY A 55 -6.10 -4.00 -20.46
C GLY A 55 -5.85 -2.49 -20.32
N LYS A 56 -5.41 -2.03 -19.14
CA LYS A 56 -5.15 -0.62 -18.81
C LYS A 56 -3.66 -0.39 -18.62
N SER A 57 -3.25 0.88 -18.57
CA SER A 57 -1.88 1.26 -18.24
C SER A 57 -1.52 0.79 -16.82
N GLU A 58 -0.27 0.37 -16.62
CA GLU A 58 0.23 -0.21 -15.35
C GLU A 58 -0.01 0.72 -14.15
N LEU A 59 0.10 2.04 -14.36
CA LEU A 59 -0.09 3.05 -13.31
C LEU A 59 -1.55 3.24 -12.93
N GLU A 60 -2.46 3.38 -13.91
CA GLU A 60 -3.89 3.54 -13.63
C GLU A 60 -4.46 2.31 -12.92
N ALA A 61 -4.04 1.12 -13.35
CA ALA A 61 -4.51 -0.12 -12.76
C ALA A 61 -4.01 -0.28 -11.31
N PHE A 62 -2.80 0.21 -11.01
CA PHE A 62 -2.26 0.26 -9.65
C PHE A 62 -3.01 1.26 -8.76
N GLU A 63 -3.33 2.46 -9.25
CA GLU A 63 -4.09 3.46 -8.50
C GLU A 63 -5.51 2.97 -8.16
N VAL A 64 -6.20 2.39 -9.14
CA VAL A 64 -7.53 1.80 -8.93
C VAL A 64 -7.47 0.65 -7.90
N ALA A 65 -6.43 -0.19 -7.96
CA ALA A 65 -6.25 -1.25 -6.98
C ALA A 65 -6.04 -0.69 -5.56
N LEU A 66 -5.24 0.37 -5.41
CA LEU A 66 -5.01 1.03 -4.13
C LEU A 66 -6.30 1.66 -3.55
N GLU A 67 -7.12 2.29 -4.39
CA GLU A 67 -8.41 2.85 -3.94
C GLU A 67 -9.34 1.77 -3.39
N ASN A 68 -9.41 0.62 -4.08
CA ASN A 68 -10.21 -0.52 -3.64
C ASN A 68 -9.74 -1.07 -2.29
N VAL A 69 -8.42 -1.25 -2.10
CA VAL A 69 -7.85 -1.73 -0.83
C VAL A 69 -8.10 -0.74 0.30
N ARG A 70 -7.97 0.56 0.04
CA ARG A 70 -8.22 1.62 1.03
C ARG A 70 -9.67 1.64 1.53
N ARG A 71 -10.64 1.31 0.66
CA ARG A 71 -12.06 1.30 1.02
C ARG A 71 -12.42 0.15 1.97
N LEU A 72 -11.81 -1.02 1.78
CA LEU A 72 -12.09 -2.23 2.56
C LEU A 72 -11.66 -2.10 4.03
N SER A 73 -10.60 -1.35 4.33
CA SER A 73 -10.08 -1.24 5.70
C SER A 73 -10.95 -0.41 6.66
N LYS A 74 -12.08 0.15 6.18
CA LYS A 74 -12.99 0.99 6.99
C LYS A 74 -14.37 0.35 7.20
N LEU A 75 -14.41 -0.95 7.45
CA LEU A 75 -15.58 -1.57 8.09
C LEU A 75 -15.44 -1.43 9.61
N SER A 76 -15.87 -0.28 10.13
CA SER A 76 -16.06 -0.11 11.58
C SER A 76 -17.40 -0.76 11.95
N PRO A 77 -17.45 -1.83 12.75
CA PRO A 77 -18.71 -2.40 13.18
C PRO A 77 -19.52 -1.35 13.98
N PRO A 78 -20.85 -1.28 13.83
CA PRO A 78 -21.68 -0.41 14.66
C PRO A 78 -21.59 -0.87 16.12
N ARG A 79 -21.34 0.07 17.03
CA ARG A 79 -21.14 -0.13 18.49
C ARG A 79 -22.37 -0.67 19.27
N ARG A 80 -23.30 -1.37 18.63
CA ARG A 80 -24.62 -1.76 19.18
C ARG A 80 -24.76 -3.25 19.49
N TRP A 81 -23.68 -3.94 19.83
CA TRP A 81 -23.70 -5.39 20.12
C TRP A 81 -23.16 -5.79 21.49
N PHE A 82 -22.81 -4.84 22.37
CA PHE A 82 -22.21 -5.16 23.68
C PHE A 82 -23.19 -5.15 24.87
N TYR A 83 -24.49 -4.95 24.67
CA TYR A 83 -25.46 -4.77 25.76
C TYR A 83 -26.71 -5.69 25.68
N LEU A 84 -26.58 -6.93 25.19
CA LEU A 84 -27.71 -7.88 25.19
C LEU A 84 -27.35 -9.31 25.68
N SER A 85 -26.26 -9.47 26.43
CA SER A 85 -25.93 -10.76 27.08
C SER A 85 -25.80 -10.61 28.61
N GLY A 86 -26.81 -9.99 29.22
CA GLY A 86 -26.89 -9.76 30.67
C GLY A 86 -28.32 -9.74 31.17
N SER A 87 -29.14 -10.69 30.71
CA SER A 87 -30.38 -11.09 31.38
C SER A 87 -30.30 -12.59 31.64
N SER A 88 -29.87 -12.92 32.86
CA SER A 88 -30.29 -14.06 33.67
C SER A 88 -29.61 -13.98 35.02
#